data_AF-A0AAD5SHF7-F1
#
_entry.id   AF-A0AAD5SHF7-F1
#
_cell.length_a   1.000
_cell.length_b   1.000
_cell.length_c   1.000
_cell.angle_alpha   90.00
_cell.angle_beta   90.00
_cell.angle_gamma   90.00
#
_symmetry.space_group_name_H-M   'P 1'
#
loop_
_entity.id
_entity.type
_entity.pdbx_description
1 polymer ?
#
loop_
_entity_poly.entity_id
_entity_poly.type
_entity_poly.pdbx_seq_one_letter_code
_entity_poly.pdbx_strand_id
1 'polypeptide(L)'
;MLHSICRRALAIPRHNRTLTTSRALSSLRPTFSPQPLRLLPQSIRLPSPPITSSQLSATLQQTRSWGQAHEKDWIRLLGRPKPISRKKYKLKTHQGASDRWRVIANGHFKRAKAGRSHNNLKNRHWKTREGRKRLVAIPQQRNLLKKLIPYFRKRYMRK
;
A
#
# COMPACT_ATOMS: atom_id res chain seq x y z
N MET A 1 -4.16 -52.31 49.72
CA MET A 1 -3.00 -51.94 50.56
C MET A 1 -2.07 -51.08 49.74
N LEU A 2 -1.71 -49.94 50.33
CA LEU A 2 -1.04 -48.77 49.77
C LEU A 2 0.34 -49.06 49.16
N HIS A 3 0.62 -48.53 47.96
CA HIS A 3 1.98 -48.20 47.52
C HIS A 3 1.91 -46.88 46.74
N SER A 4 2.06 -45.75 47.45
CA SER A 4 3.31 -44.98 47.61
C SER A 4 3.62 -44.09 46.41
N ILE A 5 3.15 -42.84 46.53
CA ILE A 5 3.39 -41.73 45.62
C ILE A 5 4.76 -41.12 45.97
N CYS A 6 5.82 -41.47 45.23
CA CYS A 6 7.10 -40.78 45.35
C CYS A 6 7.05 -39.41 44.65
N ARG A 7 6.70 -38.37 45.41
CA ARG A 7 6.93 -36.96 45.04
C ARG A 7 8.43 -36.66 45.16
N ARG A 8 9.15 -36.61 44.04
CA ARG A 8 10.49 -36.01 44.00
C ARG A 8 10.36 -34.51 43.74
N ALA A 9 10.38 -33.74 44.82
CA ALA A 9 10.62 -32.30 44.79
C ALA A 9 12.09 -32.09 44.41
N LEU A 10 12.35 -31.45 43.27
CA LEU A 10 13.67 -30.94 42.93
C LEU A 10 13.62 -29.42 42.94
N ALA A 11 14.53 -28.88 43.75
CA ALA A 11 14.67 -27.49 44.13
C ALA A 11 14.84 -26.55 42.93
N ILE A 12 14.25 -25.37 43.06
CA ILE A 12 14.40 -24.25 42.14
C ILE A 12 15.64 -23.46 42.60
N PRO A 13 16.76 -23.46 41.86
CA PRO A 13 17.83 -22.49 42.13
C PRO A 13 17.40 -21.11 41.65
N ARG A 14 17.11 -20.21 42.60
CA ARG A 14 17.00 -18.77 42.37
C ARG A 14 18.41 -18.20 42.20
N HIS A 15 18.80 -17.93 40.96
CA HIS A 15 19.95 -17.07 40.69
C HIS A 15 19.49 -15.74 40.09
N ASN A 16 19.45 -14.73 40.94
CA ASN A 16 19.41 -13.33 40.54
C ASN A 16 20.75 -12.98 39.90
N ARG A 17 20.75 -12.76 38.59
CA ARG A 17 21.85 -12.07 37.90
C ARG A 17 21.26 -10.89 37.13
N THR A 18 21.23 -9.75 37.81
CA THR A 18 21.18 -8.42 37.20
C THR A 18 22.49 -8.20 36.44
N LEU A 19 22.43 -8.29 35.11
CA LEU A 19 23.46 -7.75 34.24
C LEU A 19 22.88 -6.51 33.56
N THR A 20 23.16 -5.36 34.16
CA THR A 20 23.10 -4.05 33.51
C THR A 20 24.22 -4.00 32.48
N THR A 21 23.87 -3.99 31.20
CA THR A 21 24.83 -3.66 30.13
C THR A 21 24.16 -2.64 29.25
N SER A 22 24.40 -1.37 29.58
CA SER A 22 24.09 -0.21 28.75
C SER A 22 24.94 -0.27 27.49
N ARG A 23 24.39 -0.79 26.39
CA ARG A 23 24.96 -0.58 25.06
C ARG A 23 24.23 0.57 24.40
N ALA A 24 24.92 1.71 24.36
CA ALA A 24 24.52 2.92 23.68
C ALA A 24 24.06 2.61 22.26
N LEU A 25 22.84 3.06 21.94
CA LEU A 25 22.33 3.12 20.57
C LEU A 25 23.04 4.29 19.87
N SER A 26 24.07 3.99 19.09
CA SER A 26 24.58 4.91 18.08
C SER A 26 23.51 5.00 16.98
N SER A 27 22.56 5.91 17.14
CA SER A 27 21.60 6.23 16.08
C SER A 27 22.35 6.96 14.96
N LEU A 28 22.61 6.28 13.85
CA LEU A 28 22.86 6.96 12.59
C LEU A 28 21.55 7.62 12.17
N ARG A 29 21.34 8.86 12.62
CA ARG A 29 20.27 9.71 12.11
C ARG A 29 20.70 10.13 10.70
N PRO A 30 19.91 9.84 9.65
CA PRO A 30 20.11 10.51 8.37
C PRO A 30 19.83 12.01 8.60
N THR A 31 20.85 12.83 8.47
CA THR A 31 20.70 14.29 8.39
C THR A 31 19.95 14.60 7.11
N PHE A 32 18.65 14.81 7.22
CA PHE A 32 17.83 15.34 6.15
C PHE A 32 18.22 16.81 5.99
N SER A 33 19.15 17.08 5.09
CA SER A 33 19.50 18.44 4.69
C SER A 33 18.25 19.06 4.04
N PRO A 34 17.66 20.12 4.61
CA PRO A 34 16.57 20.82 3.96
C PRO A 34 17.15 21.52 2.72
N GLN A 35 16.69 21.10 1.53
CA GLN A 35 16.95 21.83 0.29
C GLN A 35 16.30 23.21 0.39
N PRO A 36 16.99 24.31 0.02
CA PRO A 36 16.38 25.62 -0.02
C PRO A 36 15.32 25.68 -1.12
N LEU A 37 14.15 26.21 -0.78
CA LEU A 37 13.05 26.46 -1.71
C LEU A 37 13.53 27.39 -2.83
N ARG A 38 13.61 26.87 -4.06
CA ARG A 38 13.83 27.68 -5.26
C ARG A 38 12.61 28.59 -5.46
N LEU A 39 12.81 29.88 -5.24
CA LEU A 39 11.87 30.93 -5.67
C LEU A 39 11.81 30.92 -7.21
N LEU A 40 10.61 30.74 -7.76
CA LEU A 40 10.36 30.95 -9.18
C LEU A 40 10.54 32.44 -9.50
N PRO A 41 11.19 32.80 -10.62
CA PRO A 41 11.27 34.20 -11.05
C PRO A 41 9.86 34.72 -11.34
N GLN A 42 9.54 35.87 -10.73
CA GLN A 42 8.31 36.59 -10.96
C GLN A 42 8.26 37.03 -12.42
N SER A 43 7.17 36.68 -13.10
CA SER A 43 6.90 37.15 -14.46
C SER A 43 6.78 38.68 -14.46
N ILE A 44 7.71 39.34 -15.14
CA ILE A 44 7.66 40.77 -15.44
C ILE A 44 6.34 41.04 -16.18
N ARG A 45 5.44 41.80 -15.58
CA ARG A 45 4.22 42.28 -16.27
C ARG A 45 4.61 43.52 -17.07
N LEU A 46 4.59 43.41 -18.39
CA LEU A 46 4.65 44.56 -19.29
C LEU A 46 3.34 45.37 -19.19
N PRO A 47 3.39 46.71 -19.24
CA PRO A 47 2.19 47.53 -19.30
C PRO A 47 1.49 47.37 -20.64
N SER A 48 0.20 47.06 -20.61
CA SER A 48 -0.66 47.04 -21.78
C SER A 48 -0.88 48.46 -22.34
N PRO A 49 -0.93 48.65 -23.67
CA PRO A 49 -1.24 49.96 -24.26
C PRO A 49 -2.70 50.37 -23.97
N PRO A 50 -2.98 51.68 -23.84
CA PRO A 50 -4.34 52.17 -23.66
C PRO A 50 -5.16 51.93 -24.93
N ILE A 51 -6.22 51.15 -24.80
CA ILE A 51 -7.19 50.90 -25.87
C ILE A 51 -8.11 52.12 -25.94
N THR A 52 -7.98 52.93 -26.97
CA THR A 52 -8.93 54.00 -27.31
C THR A 52 -10.21 53.39 -27.88
N SER A 53 -11.35 53.91 -27.44
CA SER A 53 -12.71 53.39 -27.66
C SER A 53 -13.20 53.39 -29.12
N SER A 54 -12.41 53.88 -30.07
CA SER A 54 -12.82 54.01 -31.48
C SER A 54 -12.49 52.80 -32.37
N GLN A 55 -11.79 51.77 -31.87
CA GLN A 55 -11.44 50.58 -32.68
C GLN A 55 -12.37 49.37 -32.53
N LEU A 56 -13.37 49.41 -31.63
CA LEU A 56 -14.25 48.26 -31.38
C LEU A 56 -15.34 48.02 -32.46
N SER A 57 -15.58 48.99 -33.34
CA SER A 57 -16.74 48.94 -34.25
C SER A 57 -16.46 48.23 -35.58
N ALA A 58 -15.20 48.21 -36.03
CA ALA A 58 -14.85 47.76 -37.39
C ALA A 58 -14.55 46.26 -37.49
N THR A 59 -14.26 45.57 -36.38
CA THR A 59 -13.88 44.14 -36.41
C THR A 59 -15.07 43.17 -36.20
N LEU A 60 -16.28 43.69 -35.98
CA LEU A 60 -17.46 42.87 -35.63
C LEU A 60 -18.32 42.45 -36.83
N GLN A 61 -18.04 42.92 -38.05
CA GLN A 61 -18.90 42.64 -39.21
C GLN A 61 -18.34 41.60 -40.21
N GLN A 62 -17.09 41.16 -40.09
CA GLN A 62 -16.46 40.30 -41.12
C GLN A 62 -16.42 38.80 -40.80
N THR A 63 -16.84 38.35 -39.62
CA THR A 63 -16.75 36.92 -39.23
C THR A 63 -18.05 36.12 -39.40
N ARG A 64 -19.08 36.69 -40.05
CA ARG A 64 -20.42 36.07 -40.07
C ARG A 64 -20.75 35.17 -41.27
N SER A 65 -19.89 35.04 -42.29
CA SER A 65 -20.25 34.27 -43.50
C SER A 65 -19.70 32.84 -43.59
N TRP A 66 -18.79 32.41 -42.70
CA TRP A 66 -18.18 31.06 -42.76
C TRP A 66 -18.63 30.09 -41.67
N GLY A 67 -19.57 30.47 -40.81
CA GLY A 67 -19.79 29.78 -39.53
C GLY A 67 -21.02 28.88 -39.40
N GLN A 68 -21.94 28.82 -40.38
CA GLN A 68 -23.26 28.21 -40.13
C GLN A 68 -23.59 26.93 -40.91
N ALA A 69 -22.77 26.51 -41.86
CA ALA A 69 -23.10 25.37 -42.72
C ALA A 69 -22.47 24.02 -42.35
N HIS A 70 -21.72 23.88 -41.25
CA HIS A 70 -20.94 22.65 -41.02
C HIS A 70 -21.01 22.04 -39.60
N GLU A 71 -21.86 22.55 -38.70
CA GLU A 71 -21.92 22.02 -37.33
C GLU A 71 -22.77 20.73 -37.21
N LYS A 72 -23.69 20.48 -38.14
CA LYS A 72 -24.67 19.36 -38.00
C LYS A 72 -24.32 18.12 -38.81
N ASP A 73 -23.39 18.23 -39.76
CA ASP A 73 -23.07 17.14 -40.70
C ASP A 73 -21.92 16.24 -40.23
N TRP A 74 -21.03 16.73 -39.35
CA TRP A 74 -19.97 15.89 -38.79
C TRP A 74 -20.51 14.74 -37.91
N ILE A 75 -21.68 14.90 -37.28
CA ILE A 75 -22.32 13.86 -36.47
C ILE A 75 -22.91 12.73 -37.34
N ARG A 76 -23.36 13.05 -38.57
CA ARG A 76 -23.98 12.07 -39.48
C ARG A 76 -22.93 11.26 -40.26
N LEU A 77 -21.81 11.87 -40.64
CA LEU A 77 -20.77 11.23 -41.44
C LEU A 77 -19.85 10.30 -40.63
N LEU A 78 -19.65 10.57 -39.33
CA LEU A 78 -18.75 9.75 -38.48
C LEU A 78 -19.43 8.53 -37.85
N GLY A 79 -20.75 8.36 -38.04
CA GLY A 79 -21.54 7.38 -37.33
C GLY A 79 -21.64 7.69 -35.83
N ARG A 80 -22.74 7.33 -35.18
CA ARG A 80 -22.83 7.47 -33.71
C ARG A 80 -21.69 6.65 -33.09
N PRO A 81 -20.78 7.24 -32.30
CA PRO A 81 -19.76 6.46 -31.62
C PRO A 81 -20.47 5.42 -30.76
N LYS A 82 -20.23 4.13 -31.02
CA LYS A 82 -20.75 3.06 -30.18
C LYS A 82 -20.37 3.37 -28.74
N PRO A 83 -21.30 3.28 -27.77
CA PRO A 83 -20.96 3.55 -26.38
C PRO A 83 -19.79 2.65 -26.02
N ILE A 84 -18.64 3.25 -25.66
CA ILE A 84 -17.48 2.51 -25.19
C ILE A 84 -17.97 1.71 -23.99
N SER A 85 -18.15 0.41 -24.18
CA SER A 85 -18.52 -0.51 -23.10
C SER A 85 -17.41 -0.43 -22.05
N ARG A 86 -17.59 0.42 -21.05
CA ARG A 86 -16.67 0.57 -19.93
C ARG A 86 -16.68 -0.76 -19.20
N LYS A 87 -15.69 -1.62 -19.46
CA LYS A 87 -15.52 -2.89 -18.74
C LYS A 87 -15.55 -2.56 -17.26
N LYS A 88 -16.50 -3.15 -16.52
CA LYS A 88 -16.65 -2.93 -15.08
C LYS A 88 -15.30 -3.14 -14.40
N TYR A 89 -14.81 -2.13 -13.69
CA TYR A 89 -13.54 -2.22 -12.98
C TYR A 89 -13.61 -3.33 -11.95
N LYS A 90 -12.67 -4.29 -12.02
CA LYS A 90 -12.55 -5.39 -11.07
C LYS A 90 -11.39 -5.07 -10.13
N LEU A 91 -11.64 -5.20 -8.83
CA LEU A 91 -10.57 -5.13 -7.83
C LEU A 91 -9.48 -6.15 -8.16
N LYS A 92 -8.22 -5.78 -7.95
CA LYS A 92 -7.07 -6.66 -8.13
C LYS A 92 -6.62 -7.20 -6.78
N THR A 93 -6.01 -8.37 -6.80
CA THR A 93 -5.39 -8.96 -5.61
C THR A 93 -3.93 -8.54 -5.52
N HIS A 94 -3.50 -8.10 -4.35
CA HIS A 94 -2.09 -7.79 -4.09
C HIS A 94 -1.27 -9.08 -4.03
N GLN A 95 -0.46 -9.36 -5.06
CA GLN A 95 0.21 -10.66 -5.22
C GLN A 95 1.17 -10.96 -4.07
N GLY A 96 2.03 -10.01 -3.68
CA GLY A 96 2.95 -10.22 -2.56
C GLY A 96 2.26 -10.47 -1.21
N ALA A 97 0.98 -10.08 -1.06
CA ALA A 97 0.20 -10.44 0.11
C ALA A 97 -0.34 -11.87 -0.02
N SER A 98 -0.84 -12.24 -1.20
CA SER A 98 -1.28 -13.60 -1.51
C SER A 98 -0.17 -14.64 -1.36
N ASP A 99 1.07 -14.31 -1.67
CA ASP A 99 2.18 -15.28 -1.60
C ASP A 99 2.64 -15.51 -0.15
N ARG A 100 2.66 -14.44 0.65
CA ARG A 100 3.10 -14.47 2.05
C ARG A 100 2.03 -15.03 2.98
N TRP A 101 0.76 -14.77 2.70
CA TRP A 101 -0.37 -15.14 3.54
C TRP A 101 -1.21 -16.22 2.89
N ARG A 102 -1.39 -17.33 3.61
CA ARG A 102 -2.29 -18.40 3.21
C ARG A 102 -3.62 -18.29 3.94
N VAL A 103 -4.71 -18.48 3.22
CA VAL A 103 -6.06 -18.51 3.78
C VAL A 103 -6.27 -19.82 4.53
N ILE A 104 -6.96 -19.76 5.66
CA ILE A 104 -7.40 -20.90 6.48
C ILE A 104 -8.94 -20.93 6.41
N ALA A 105 -9.54 -22.00 6.93
CA ALA A 105 -10.96 -22.05 7.24
C ALA A 105 -11.44 -20.76 7.94
N ASN A 106 -12.70 -20.41 7.73
CA ASN A 106 -13.38 -19.26 8.33
C ASN A 106 -12.81 -17.88 7.93
N GLY A 107 -12.02 -17.81 6.84
CA GLY A 107 -11.49 -16.54 6.33
C GLY A 107 -10.37 -15.93 7.20
N HIS A 108 -9.70 -16.78 7.98
CA HIS A 108 -8.47 -16.41 8.69
C HIS A 108 -7.26 -16.53 7.76
N PHE A 109 -6.15 -15.89 8.14
CA PHE A 109 -4.91 -15.93 7.38
C PHE A 109 -3.78 -16.43 8.28
N LYS A 110 -2.84 -17.20 7.72
CA LYS A 110 -1.58 -17.60 8.37
C LYS A 110 -0.36 -17.28 7.52
N ARG A 111 0.77 -17.03 8.18
CA ARG A 111 2.08 -16.82 7.54
C ARG A 111 3.20 -17.57 8.26
N ALA A 112 4.36 -17.66 7.62
CA ALA A 112 5.59 -18.08 8.30
C ALA A 112 6.13 -16.97 9.21
N LYS A 113 6.82 -17.35 10.30
CA LYS A 113 7.61 -16.41 11.11
C LYS A 113 8.82 -15.91 10.31
N ALA A 114 9.16 -14.64 10.47
CA ALA A 114 10.35 -14.05 9.84
C ALA A 114 11.65 -14.54 10.51
N GLY A 115 12.80 -14.31 9.85
CA GLY A 115 14.12 -14.53 10.44
C GLY A 115 14.54 -16.00 10.58
N ARG A 116 14.08 -16.87 9.68
CA ARG A 116 14.34 -18.32 9.73
C ARG A 116 15.39 -18.83 8.74
N SER A 117 15.76 -18.03 7.75
CA SER A 117 16.61 -18.48 6.65
C SER A 117 18.09 -18.53 7.06
N HIS A 118 18.61 -17.43 7.61
CA HIS A 118 20.01 -17.26 7.98
C HIS A 118 20.19 -17.03 9.48
N ASN A 119 21.42 -17.10 9.97
CA ASN A 119 21.80 -16.87 11.39
C ASN A 119 21.17 -17.85 12.40
N ASN A 120 20.91 -19.10 11.99
CA ASN A 120 20.35 -20.13 12.87
C ASN A 120 21.37 -20.75 13.83
N LEU A 121 22.67 -20.71 13.52
CA LEU A 121 23.74 -21.28 14.34
C LEU A 121 23.80 -20.67 15.76
N LYS A 122 23.52 -19.37 15.87
CA LYS A 122 23.52 -18.64 17.16
C LYS A 122 22.20 -18.82 17.93
N ASN A 123 21.17 -19.38 17.31
CA ASN A 123 19.86 -19.55 17.96
C ASN A 123 19.81 -20.88 18.71
N ARG A 124 19.31 -20.84 19.95
CA ARG A 124 19.02 -22.06 20.72
C ARG A 124 18.00 -22.93 19.98
N HIS A 125 18.13 -24.26 20.08
CA HIS A 125 17.26 -25.22 19.39
C HIS A 125 15.76 -24.99 19.62
N TRP A 126 15.35 -24.65 20.85
CA TRP A 126 13.95 -24.39 21.17
C TRP A 126 13.38 -23.18 20.40
N LYS A 127 14.20 -22.13 20.18
CA LYS A 127 13.81 -20.93 19.43
C LYS A 127 13.65 -21.24 17.95
N THR A 128 14.58 -22.02 17.39
CA THR A 128 14.50 -22.52 16.01
C THR A 128 13.24 -23.37 15.80
N ARG A 129 12.92 -24.26 16.75
CA ARG A 129 11.69 -25.08 16.74
C ARG A 129 10.42 -24.21 16.83
N GLU A 130 10.41 -23.22 17.71
CA GLU A 130 9.30 -22.28 17.87
C GLU A 130 9.09 -21.43 16.60
N GLY A 131 10.17 -21.11 15.89
CA GLY A 131 10.14 -20.48 14.56
C GLY A 131 9.42 -21.31 13.50
N ARG A 132 9.38 -22.64 13.63
CA ARG A 132 8.74 -23.54 12.65
C ARG A 132 7.23 -23.37 12.56
N LYS A 133 6.59 -22.97 13.66
CA LYS A 133 5.14 -22.78 13.76
C LYS A 133 4.68 -21.61 12.87
N ARG A 134 3.57 -21.80 12.15
CA ARG A 134 2.92 -20.70 11.40
C ARG A 134 2.16 -19.79 12.35
N LEU A 135 2.22 -18.49 12.08
CA LEU A 135 1.49 -17.48 12.83
C LEU A 135 0.15 -17.19 12.17
N VAL A 136 -0.90 -17.11 12.99
CA VAL A 136 -2.22 -16.63 12.58
C VAL A 136 -2.24 -15.10 12.58
N ALA A 137 -2.96 -14.50 11.63
CA ALA A 137 -3.13 -13.06 11.55
C ALA A 137 -3.89 -12.50 12.75
N ILE A 138 -3.33 -11.43 13.31
CA ILE A 138 -3.96 -10.59 14.34
C ILE A 138 -5.22 -9.91 13.73
N PRO A 139 -6.27 -9.58 14.51
CA PRO A 139 -7.49 -8.97 13.97
C PRO A 139 -7.27 -7.74 13.07
N GLN A 140 -6.36 -6.85 13.44
CA GLN A 140 -6.00 -5.68 12.62
C GLN A 140 -5.43 -6.08 11.24
N GLN A 141 -4.50 -7.04 11.22
CA GLN A 141 -3.92 -7.58 9.99
C GLN A 141 -4.98 -8.27 9.14
N ARG A 142 -5.91 -9.00 9.77
CA ARG A 142 -7.02 -9.66 9.07
C ARG A 142 -7.89 -8.66 8.33
N ASN A 143 -8.22 -7.53 8.97
CA ASN A 143 -9.03 -6.48 8.35
C ASN A 143 -8.32 -5.86 7.14
N LEU A 144 -7.00 -5.64 7.25
CA LEU A 144 -6.19 -5.18 6.12
C LEU A 144 -6.11 -6.22 4.99
N LEU A 145 -5.91 -7.49 5.31
CA LEU A 145 -5.78 -8.57 4.33
C LEU A 145 -7.08 -8.83 3.56
N LYS A 146 -8.24 -8.70 4.22
CA LYS A 146 -9.54 -8.76 3.55
C LYS A 146 -9.69 -7.69 2.46
N LYS A 147 -9.10 -6.51 2.66
CA LYS A 147 -9.07 -5.42 1.67
C LYS A 147 -8.06 -5.70 0.54
N LEU A 148 -6.87 -6.20 0.89
CA LEU A 148 -5.78 -6.45 -0.07
C LEU A 148 -6.01 -7.66 -0.99
N ILE A 149 -6.75 -8.66 -0.50
CA ILE A 149 -6.96 -9.94 -1.18
C ILE A 149 -8.47 -10.17 -1.34
N PRO A 150 -9.18 -9.40 -2.18
CA PRO A 150 -10.64 -9.42 -2.26
C PRO A 150 -11.21 -10.80 -2.66
N TYR A 151 -10.47 -11.60 -3.44
CA TYR A 151 -10.91 -12.93 -3.90
C TYR A 151 -10.35 -14.09 -3.07
N PHE A 152 -9.99 -13.84 -1.81
CA PHE A 152 -9.36 -14.83 -0.93
C PHE A 152 -10.19 -16.10 -0.71
N ARG A 153 -11.52 -16.09 -0.91
CA ARG A 153 -12.35 -17.30 -0.76
C ARG A 153 -12.35 -18.18 -2.01
N LYS A 154 -12.37 -17.57 -3.20
CA LYS A 154 -12.57 -18.29 -4.47
C LYS A 154 -11.36 -19.15 -4.87
N ARG A 155 -10.14 -18.72 -4.53
CA ARG A 155 -8.89 -19.42 -4.92
C ARG A 155 -8.61 -20.68 -4.10
N TYR A 156 -9.17 -20.78 -2.89
CA TYR A 156 -8.81 -21.82 -1.91
C TYR A 156 -9.97 -22.78 -1.57
N MET A 157 -11.12 -22.65 -2.23
CA MET A 157 -12.25 -23.60 -2.12
C MET A 157 -12.50 -24.39 -3.41
N ARG A 158 -11.57 -24.37 -4.37
CA ARG A 158 -11.55 -25.36 -5.46
C ARG A 158 -11.06 -26.68 -4.86
N LYS A 159 -12.01 -27.55 -4.52
CA LYS A 159 -11.77 -28.96 -4.22
C LYS A 159 -11.38 -29.70 -5.49
#